data_AF-A0A524E4L0-F1
#
_entry.id   AF-A0A524E4L0-F1
#
_cell.length_a   1.000
_cell.length_b   1.000
_cell.length_c   1.000
_cell.angle_alpha   90.00
_cell.angle_beta   90.00
_cell.angle_gamma   90.00
#
_symmetry.space_group_name_H-M   'P 1'
#
loop_
_entity.id
_entity.type
_entity.pdbx_description
1 polymer ?
#
loop_
_entity_poly.entity_id
_entity_poly.type
_entity_poly.pdbx_seq_one_letter_code
_entity_poly.pdbx_strand_id
1 'polypeptide(L)' 'MGNYFAYRLSEYLHEVLKAIGLEPERIRMEFCSSAEGSKFREVAIEFDETIRKLGPNPLRPKGGTSKKK' A
#
# COMPACT_ATOMS: atom_id res chain seq x y z
N MET A 1 0.27 -6.20 -21.25
CA MET A 1 1.14 -7.10 -20.47
C MET A 1 1.57 -6.48 -19.14
N GLY A 2 2.11 -5.26 -19.11
CA GLY A 2 2.65 -4.65 -17.87
C GLY A 2 1.68 -4.61 -16.68
N ASN A 3 0.50 -4.01 -16.87
CA ASN A 3 -0.50 -3.89 -15.81
C ASN A 3 -1.02 -5.23 -15.29
N TYR A 4 -1.15 -6.22 -16.18
CA TYR A 4 -1.60 -7.56 -15.81
C TYR A 4 -0.58 -8.30 -14.93
N PHE A 5 0.70 -8.17 -15.26
CA PHE A 5 1.78 -8.71 -14.43
C PHE A 5 1.84 -8.01 -13.07
N ALA A 6 1.70 -6.68 -13.04
CA ALA A 6 1.64 -5.91 -11.80
C ALA A 6 0.47 -6.36 -10.91
N TYR A 7 -0.71 -6.60 -11.49
CA TYR A 7 -1.86 -7.14 -10.76
C TYR A 7 -1.59 -8.54 -10.18
N ARG A 8 -1.02 -9.45 -10.99
CA ARG A 8 -0.64 -10.79 -10.50
C ARG A 8 0.39 -10.71 -9.38
N LEU A 9 1.32 -9.75 -9.46
CA LEU A 9 2.32 -9.52 -8.43
C LEU A 9 1.70 -8.94 -7.16
N SER A 10 0.72 -8.04 -7.25
CA SER A 10 0.04 -7.49 -6.06
C SER A 10 -0.70 -8.59 -5.29
N GLU A 11 -1.39 -9.49 -6.00
CA GLU A 11 -2.05 -10.65 -5.40
C GLU A 11 -1.05 -11.57 -4.69
N TYR A 12 0.09 -11.84 -5.33
CA TYR A 12 1.14 -12.64 -4.73
C TYR A 12 1.72 -11.96 -3.47
N LEU A 13 1.92 -10.64 -3.51
CA LEU A 13 2.42 -9.88 -2.36
C LEU A 13 1.45 -9.90 -1.19
N HIS A 14 0.13 -9.93 -1.43
CA HIS A 14 -0.86 -10.11 -0.36
C HIS A 14 -0.65 -11.43 0.38
N GLU A 15 -0.41 -12.52 -0.34
CA GLU A 15 -0.13 -13.83 0.26
C GLU A 15 1.21 -13.85 1.00
N VAL A 16 2.23 -13.19 0.47
CA VAL A 16 3.52 -13.04 1.15
C VAL A 16 3.37 -12.25 2.45
N LEU A 17 2.63 -11.13 2.44
CA LEU A 17 2.38 -10.32 3.63
C LEU A 17 1.68 -11.13 4.72
N LYS A 18 0.64 -11.88 4.36
CA LYS A 18 -0.04 -12.80 5.29
C LYS A 18 0.93 -13.84 5.86
N ALA A 19 1.78 -14.42 5.02
CA ALA A 19 2.74 -15.46 5.43
C ALA A 19 3.78 -14.95 6.44
N ILE A 20 4.16 -13.67 6.36
CA ILE A 20 5.10 -13.04 7.31
C ILE A 20 4.39 -12.37 8.50
N GLY A 21 3.07 -12.55 8.64
CA GLY A 21 2.27 -12.01 9.74
C GLY A 21 2.02 -10.51 9.66
N LEU A 22 2.07 -9.93 8.47
CA LEU A 22 1.68 -8.54 8.20
C LEU A 22 0.30 -8.47 7.58
N GLU A 23 -0.36 -7.34 7.81
CA GLU A 23 -1.69 -7.05 7.27
C GLU A 23 -1.58 -6.81 5.75
N PRO A 24 -2.27 -7.60 4.90
CA PRO A 24 -2.21 -7.47 3.44
C PRO A 24 -2.72 -6.11 2.94
N GLU A 25 -3.58 -5.44 3.72
CA GLU A 25 -4.14 -4.12 3.45
C GLU A 25 -3.05 -3.02 3.39
N ARG A 26 -1.82 -3.32 3.82
CA ARG A 26 -0.67 -2.42 3.67
C ARG A 26 -0.22 -2.23 2.22
N ILE A 27 -0.71 -3.06 1.28
CA ILE A 27 -0.48 -2.92 -0.16
C ILE A 27 -1.84 -2.89 -0.86
N ARG A 28 -2.09 -1.84 -1.64
CA ARG A 28 -3.29 -1.73 -2.49
C ARG A 28 -2.86 -1.31 -3.90
N MET A 29 -3.34 -2.05 -4.91
CA MET A 29 -3.14 -1.69 -6.31
C MET A 29 -4.45 -1.15 -6.87
N GLU A 30 -4.39 0.02 -7.50
CA GLU A 30 -5.55 0.69 -8.08
C GLU A 30 -5.26 1.16 -9.50
N PHE A 31 -6.28 1.09 -10.35
CA PHE A 31 -6.19 1.56 -11.73
C PHE A 31 -6.76 2.97 -11.84
N CYS A 32 -5.88 3.91 -12.18
CA CYS A 32 -6.22 5.30 -12.43
C CYS A 32 -5.62 5.74 -13.76
N SER A 33 -6.47 6.29 -14.64
CA SER A 33 -6.03 6.93 -15.88
C SER A 33 -5.53 8.35 -15.61
N SER A 34 -4.86 8.96 -16.60
CA SER A 34 -4.33 10.33 -16.50
C SER A 34 -5.43 11.39 -16.28
N ALA A 35 -6.67 11.11 -16.71
CA ALA A 35 -7.80 12.02 -16.56
C ALA A 35 -8.52 11.89 -15.20
N GLU A 36 -8.25 10.82 -14.44
CA GLU A 36 -8.97 10.47 -13.20
C GLU A 36 -8.30 11.06 -11.94
N GLY A 37 -7.84 12.31 -11.98
CA GLY A 37 -7.14 12.95 -10.86
C GLY A 37 -7.96 12.98 -9.56
N SER A 38 -9.27 13.21 -9.65
CA SER A 38 -10.16 13.20 -8.47
C SER A 38 -10.24 11.83 -7.82
N LYS A 39 -10.33 10.76 -8.63
CA LYS A 39 -10.33 9.37 -8.14
C LYS A 39 -9.02 9.04 -7.45
N PHE A 40 -7.89 9.44 -8.03
CA PHE A 40 -6.58 9.25 -7.38
C PHE A 40 -6.53 9.92 -6.01
N ARG A 41 -7.04 11.14 -5.89
CA ARG A 41 -7.11 11.86 -4.61
C ARG A 41 -7.95 11.11 -3.57
N GLU A 42 -9.15 10.67 -3.95
CA GLU A 42 -10.05 9.93 -3.06
C GLU A 42 -9.40 8.61 -2.59
N VAL A 43 -8.89 7.82 -3.53
CA VAL A 43 -8.17 6.58 -3.27
C VAL A 43 -6.94 6.80 -2.38
N ALA A 44 -6.18 7.87 -2.58
CA ALA A 44 -5.01 8.17 -1.76
C ALA A 44 -5.41 8.52 -0.31
N ILE A 45 -6.49 9.26 -0.12
CA ILE A 45 -7.00 9.63 1.22
C ILE A 45 -7.50 8.38 1.95
N GLU A 46 -8.33 7.56 1.31
CA GLU A 46 -8.82 6.31 1.91
C GLU A 46 -7.68 5.36 2.28
N PHE A 47 -6.65 5.28 1.43
CA PHE A 47 -5.48 4.46 1.72
C PHE A 47 -4.66 5.02 2.89
N ASP A 48 -4.46 6.34 2.96
CA ASP A 48 -3.81 6.98 4.12
C ASP A 48 -4.57 6.69 5.42
N GLU A 49 -5.90 6.80 5.41
CA GLU A 49 -6.74 6.44 6.56
C GLU A 49 -6.59 4.96 6.95
N THR A 50 -6.51 4.07 5.98
CA THR A 50 -6.31 2.63 6.20
C THR A 50 -4.96 2.36 6.87
N ILE A 51 -3.88 2.95 6.34
CA ILE A 51 -2.54 2.81 6.91
C ILE A 51 -2.45 3.42 8.32
N ARG A 52 -3.11 4.56 8.56
CA ARG A 52 -3.18 5.17 9.90
C ARG A 52 -3.87 4.27 10.91
N LYS A 53 -4.95 3.58 10.52
CA LYS A 53 -5.66 2.62 11.38
C LYS A 53 -4.80 1.39 11.70
N LEU A 54 -4.04 0.90 10.72
CA LEU A 54 -3.11 -0.23 10.89
C LEU A 54 -1.87 0.11 11.73
N GLY A 55 -1.59 1.39 11.94
CA GLY A 55 -0.46 1.83 12.75
C GLY A 55 0.91 1.58 12.10
N PRO A 56 1.99 1.86 12.84
CA PRO A 56 3.36 1.80 12.33
C PRO A 56 3.76 0.38 11.92
N ASN A 57 4.58 0.29 10.87
CA ASN A 57 5.07 -1.01 10.37
C ASN A 57 5.84 -1.77 11.48
N PRO A 58 5.43 -3.01 11.81
CA PRO A 58 6.10 -3.86 12.80
C PRO A 58 7.58 -4.14 12.52
N LEU A 59 7.99 -4.10 11.24
CA LEU A 59 9.37 -4.34 10.82
C LEU A 59 10.26 -3.09 10.92
N ARG A 60 9.73 -1.95 11.38
CA ARG A 60 10.51 -0.72 11.50
C ARG A 60 11.59 -0.90 12.59
N PRO A 61 12.90 -0.82 12.25
CA PRO A 61 13.95 -0.88 13.25
C PRO A 61 13.80 0.30 14.22
N LYS A 62 14.01 0.07 15.52
CA LYS A 62 13.86 1.06 16.62
C LYS A 62 14.79 2.30 16.50
N GLY A 63 15.52 2.49 15.40
CA GLY A 63 16.42 3.63 15.13
C GLY A 63 16.33 4.25 13.71
N GLY A 64 15.35 3.85 12.88
CA GLY A 64 15.21 4.36 11.52
C GLY A 64 14.57 5.75 11.46
N THR A 65 15.40 6.79 11.54
CA THR A 65 15.16 8.22 11.25
C THR A 65 13.73 8.65 10.92
N SER A 66 13.08 9.33 11.87
CA SER A 66 12.07 10.35 11.57
C SER A 66 12.76 11.52 10.90
N LYS A 67 12.82 11.57 9.57
CA LYS A 67 12.99 12.85 8.88
C LYS A 67 11.61 13.53 8.83
N LYS A 68 11.28 14.25 9.90
CA LYS A 68 10.42 15.43 9.80
C LYS A 68 11.17 16.48 8.99
N LYS A 69 10.59 16.96 7.90
CA LYS A 69 10.79 18.31 7.41
C LYS A 69 9.46 18.82 6.91
#